data_AF-A0A4R9A013-F1
#
_entry.id   AF-A0A4R9A013-F1
#
_cell.length_a   1.000
_cell.length_b   1.000
_cell.length_c   1.000
_cell.angle_alpha   90.00
_cell.angle_beta   90.00
_cell.angle_gamma   90.00
#
_symmetry.space_group_name_H-M   'P 1'
#
loop_
_entity.id
_entity.type
_entity.pdbx_description
1 polymer ?
#
loop_
_entity_poly.entity_id
_entity_poly.type
_entity_poly.pdbx_seq_one_letter_code
_entity_poly.pdbx_strand_id
1 'polypeptide(L)'
;MGRGRELKHVASAPRTKEQTLNWLRTISGELCTTTLKRLEDTLPWYGDMPPGRRSAVGLVAQAGITSFISWFDDPKSTPWIAADVFGAAPRELLRSVSLQQTLQLIRVTVEVVEERVKDGSESLREAILLYSREIAFGAADVYARAAEARGLWDARLEALVVDSILSGEYDDDLPSRIAALGWHGHGEVCVLVGTTPSMLDVDQLRRSARHMAADVLIGVQGNRLVLVIGRARPASPDPVTDAAAPATGSLGAVGTGSTNGHAAGTEQTLSFMDIAMQLEPIFGPGHLVLGHEVPNLVDASKSAKAALAGFAVARSWRNAPRPVQADDLLPERALAGDPLARATLIHRIYRPLQAHSTELLTTLWCYLDNGRSLEATARELFVHPNTVRYRLKRVSEVIGYDATGAREALILQAALILGSISEHDGSTRRR
;
A
#
# COMPACT_ATOMS: atom_id res chain seq x y z
N MET A 1 -44.17 -78.38 -23.72
CA MET A 1 -42.99 -78.79 -22.92
C MET A 1 -41.80 -77.99 -23.43
N GLY A 2 -41.39 -76.97 -22.70
CA GLY A 2 -40.33 -76.03 -23.11
C GLY A 2 -40.23 -74.91 -22.07
N ARG A 3 -39.40 -75.13 -21.04
CA ARG A 3 -39.18 -74.18 -19.94
C ARG A 3 -38.30 -73.03 -20.42
N GLY A 4 -38.87 -71.83 -20.52
CA GLY A 4 -38.11 -70.58 -20.53
C GLY A 4 -37.59 -70.29 -19.12
N ARG A 5 -36.28 -70.11 -18.99
CA ARG A 5 -35.56 -69.87 -17.74
C ARG A 5 -35.67 -68.38 -17.41
N GLU A 6 -36.54 -68.01 -16.47
CA GLU A 6 -36.55 -66.67 -15.89
C GLU A 6 -35.32 -66.48 -15.00
N LEU A 7 -34.42 -65.59 -15.41
CA LEU A 7 -33.33 -65.08 -14.59
C LEU A 7 -33.89 -64.08 -13.58
N LYS A 8 -34.09 -64.51 -12.34
CA LYS A 8 -34.41 -63.63 -11.21
C LYS A 8 -33.19 -62.76 -10.90
N HIS A 9 -33.32 -61.44 -11.05
CA HIS A 9 -32.45 -60.46 -10.43
C HIS A 9 -32.57 -60.63 -8.90
N VAL A 10 -31.53 -61.19 -8.28
CA VAL A 10 -31.40 -61.25 -6.82
C VAL A 10 -30.85 -59.90 -6.36
N ALA A 11 -31.69 -59.06 -5.76
CA ALA A 11 -31.24 -57.90 -5.01
C ALA A 11 -30.38 -58.39 -3.84
N SER A 12 -29.11 -57.97 -3.77
CA SER A 12 -28.19 -58.35 -2.71
C SER A 12 -28.66 -57.73 -1.37
N ALA A 13 -28.59 -58.52 -0.30
CA ALA A 13 -28.88 -58.05 1.05
C ALA A 13 -27.97 -56.86 1.43
N PRO A 14 -28.46 -55.88 2.22
CA PRO A 14 -27.66 -54.73 2.61
C PRO A 14 -26.41 -55.20 3.39
N ARG A 15 -25.22 -54.80 2.91
CA ARG A 15 -23.94 -55.11 3.56
C ARG A 15 -23.92 -54.49 4.96
N THR A 16 -23.42 -55.25 5.94
CA THR A 16 -23.12 -54.70 7.26
C THR A 16 -22.00 -53.67 7.19
N LYS A 17 -21.87 -52.80 8.21
CA LYS A 17 -20.83 -51.76 8.24
C LYS A 17 -19.41 -52.33 8.09
N GLU A 18 -19.11 -53.45 8.77
CA GLU A 18 -17.81 -54.13 8.67
C GLU A 18 -17.54 -54.71 7.26
N GLN A 19 -18.57 -55.29 6.62
CA GLN A 19 -18.46 -55.77 5.23
C GLN A 19 -18.23 -54.61 4.26
N THR A 20 -18.87 -53.46 4.49
CA THR A 20 -18.67 -52.25 3.70
C THR A 20 -17.26 -51.68 3.88
N LEU A 21 -16.73 -51.65 5.11
CA LEU A 21 -15.34 -51.22 5.39
C LEU A 21 -14.31 -52.12 4.72
N ASN A 22 -14.45 -53.44 4.82
CA ASN A 22 -13.54 -54.38 4.17
C ASN A 22 -13.59 -54.26 2.64
N TRP A 23 -14.78 -54.03 2.09
CA TRP A 23 -14.93 -53.74 0.66
C TRP A 23 -14.25 -52.43 0.27
N LEU A 24 -14.47 -51.32 1.00
CA LEU A 24 -13.83 -50.03 0.75
C LEU A 24 -12.29 -50.13 0.79
N ARG A 25 -11.73 -50.84 1.78
CA ARG A 25 -10.29 -51.12 1.89
C ARG A 25 -9.77 -51.88 0.66
N THR A 26 -10.54 -52.84 0.15
CA THR A 26 -10.17 -53.62 -1.04
C THR A 26 -10.18 -52.79 -2.32
N ILE A 27 -11.15 -51.86 -2.47
CA ILE A 27 -11.27 -51.03 -3.67
C ILE A 27 -10.49 -49.71 -3.60
N SER A 28 -9.87 -49.37 -2.47
CA SER A 28 -9.16 -48.09 -2.27
C SER A 28 -8.06 -47.84 -3.31
N GLY A 29 -7.32 -48.87 -3.71
CA GLY A 29 -6.27 -48.74 -4.72
C GLY A 29 -6.81 -48.44 -6.12
N GLU A 30 -7.95 -49.05 -6.47
CA GLU A 30 -8.68 -48.75 -7.71
C GLU A 30 -9.20 -47.31 -7.69
N LEU A 31 -9.84 -46.89 -6.58
CA LEU A 31 -10.32 -45.52 -6.39
C LEU A 31 -9.22 -44.48 -6.56
N CYS A 32 -8.03 -44.72 -6.01
CA CYS A 32 -6.88 -43.83 -6.18
C CYS A 32 -6.48 -43.74 -7.65
N THR A 33 -6.36 -44.88 -8.34
CA THR A 33 -5.98 -44.93 -9.76
C THR A 33 -7.00 -44.20 -10.64
N THR A 34 -8.30 -44.44 -10.41
CA THR A 34 -9.38 -43.75 -11.12
C THR A 34 -9.39 -42.25 -10.83
N THR A 35 -9.13 -41.85 -9.59
CA THR A 35 -9.06 -40.43 -9.21
C THR A 35 -7.90 -39.74 -9.93
N LEU A 36 -6.70 -40.32 -9.93
CA LEU A 36 -5.54 -39.73 -10.61
C LEU A 36 -5.79 -39.58 -12.12
N LYS A 37 -6.39 -40.60 -12.75
CA LYS A 37 -6.77 -40.53 -14.16
C LYS A 37 -7.82 -39.43 -14.41
N ARG A 38 -8.85 -39.35 -13.56
CA ARG A 38 -9.88 -38.31 -13.68
C ARG A 38 -9.30 -36.91 -13.50
N LEU A 39 -8.34 -36.71 -12.58
CA LEU A 39 -7.65 -35.43 -12.41
C LEU A 39 -6.88 -35.03 -13.68
N GLU A 40 -6.18 -35.97 -14.31
CA GLU A 40 -5.47 -35.75 -15.58
C GLU A 40 -6.42 -35.42 -16.73
N ASP A 41 -7.55 -36.11 -16.82
CA ASP A 41 -8.53 -35.91 -17.89
C ASP A 41 -9.35 -34.62 -17.73
N THR A 42 -9.57 -34.13 -16.49
CA THR A 42 -10.53 -33.05 -16.20
C THR A 42 -9.89 -31.72 -15.79
N LEU A 43 -8.66 -31.73 -15.26
CA LEU A 43 -8.01 -30.53 -14.74
C LEU A 43 -6.77 -30.19 -15.60
N PRO A 44 -6.87 -29.23 -16.54
CA PRO A 44 -5.75 -28.86 -17.42
C PRO A 44 -4.47 -28.50 -16.65
N TRP A 45 -4.62 -27.78 -15.53
CA TRP A 45 -3.49 -27.38 -14.69
C TRP A 45 -2.75 -28.58 -14.07
N TYR A 46 -3.42 -29.71 -13.85
CA TYR A 46 -2.80 -30.90 -13.26
C TYR A 46 -1.93 -31.63 -14.31
N GLY A 47 -2.41 -31.68 -15.56
CA GLY A 47 -1.64 -32.16 -16.71
C GLY A 47 -0.36 -31.35 -16.93
N ASP A 48 -0.44 -30.03 -16.80
CA ASP A 48 0.69 -29.12 -17.04
C ASP A 48 1.72 -29.06 -15.89
N MET A 49 1.45 -29.71 -14.74
CA MET A 49 2.36 -29.69 -13.59
C MET A 49 3.63 -30.51 -13.81
N PRO A 50 4.81 -30.06 -13.30
CA PRO A 50 6.01 -30.87 -13.30
C PRO A 50 5.82 -32.20 -12.52
N PRO A 51 6.47 -33.30 -12.93
CA PRO A 51 6.23 -34.64 -12.37
C PRO A 51 6.31 -34.72 -10.84
N GLY A 52 7.28 -34.04 -10.22
CA GLY A 52 7.43 -34.03 -8.76
C GLY A 52 6.25 -33.37 -8.02
N ARG A 53 5.69 -32.28 -8.58
CA ARG A 53 4.51 -31.61 -8.01
C ARG A 53 3.24 -32.40 -8.25
N ARG A 54 3.08 -32.96 -9.46
CA ARG A 54 1.94 -33.81 -9.82
C ARG A 54 1.83 -35.03 -8.90
N SER A 55 2.96 -35.70 -8.64
CA SER A 55 3.05 -36.83 -7.72
C SER A 55 2.58 -36.46 -6.29
N ALA A 56 3.01 -35.30 -5.79
CA ALA A 56 2.63 -34.83 -4.47
C ALA A 56 1.13 -34.45 -4.37
N VAL A 57 0.50 -33.92 -5.44
CA VAL A 57 -0.96 -33.74 -5.49
C VAL A 57 -1.67 -35.11 -5.46
N GLY A 58 -1.12 -36.10 -6.16
CA GLY A 58 -1.65 -37.46 -6.13
C GLY A 58 -1.63 -38.12 -4.75
N LEU A 59 -0.59 -37.86 -3.95
CA LEU A 59 -0.52 -38.31 -2.56
C LEU A 59 -1.63 -37.71 -1.69
N VAL A 60 -1.99 -36.45 -1.91
CA VAL A 60 -3.11 -35.79 -1.19
C VAL A 60 -4.43 -36.47 -1.53
N ALA A 61 -4.69 -36.77 -2.81
CA ALA A 61 -5.91 -37.47 -3.23
C ALA A 61 -6.02 -38.86 -2.58
N GLN A 62 -4.91 -39.61 -2.55
CA GLN A 62 -4.84 -40.94 -1.91
C GLN A 62 -5.02 -40.86 -0.39
N ALA A 63 -4.41 -39.87 0.27
CA ALA A 63 -4.59 -39.62 1.70
C ALA A 63 -6.05 -39.27 2.01
N GLY A 64 -6.72 -38.50 1.14
CA GLY A 64 -8.15 -38.19 1.23
C GLY A 64 -9.04 -39.42 1.21
N ILE A 65 -8.78 -40.39 0.32
CA ILE A 65 -9.53 -41.65 0.25
C ILE A 65 -9.27 -42.53 1.48
N THR A 66 -8.02 -42.59 1.93
CA THR A 66 -7.64 -43.38 3.13
C THR A 66 -8.26 -42.80 4.40
N SER A 67 -8.23 -41.47 4.53
CA SER A 67 -8.84 -40.75 5.65
C SER A 67 -10.36 -40.93 5.68
N PHE A 68 -11.04 -40.96 4.53
CA PHE A 68 -12.46 -41.31 4.47
C PHE A 68 -12.76 -42.69 5.04
N ILE A 69 -11.97 -43.71 4.67
CA ILE A 69 -12.17 -45.09 5.16
C ILE A 69 -11.98 -45.15 6.68
N SER A 70 -10.98 -44.45 7.20
CA SER A 70 -10.73 -44.33 8.64
C SER A 70 -11.87 -43.61 9.37
N TRP A 71 -12.33 -42.50 8.81
CA TRP A 71 -13.44 -41.72 9.34
C TRP A 71 -14.77 -42.50 9.31
N PHE A 72 -15.01 -43.30 8.27
CA PHE A 72 -16.20 -44.15 8.18
C PHE A 72 -16.21 -45.25 9.26
N ASP A 73 -15.04 -45.73 9.69
CA ASP A 73 -14.89 -46.71 10.77
C ASP A 73 -15.34 -46.10 12.10
N ASP A 74 -14.79 -44.93 12.46
CA ASP A 74 -15.20 -44.17 13.64
C ASP A 74 -15.31 -42.66 13.38
N PRO A 75 -16.53 -42.15 13.06
CA PRO A 75 -16.76 -40.73 12.81
C PRO A 75 -16.54 -39.82 14.03
N LYS A 76 -16.45 -40.37 15.24
CA LYS A 76 -16.23 -39.61 16.49
C LYS A 76 -14.75 -39.52 16.88
N SER A 77 -13.86 -40.28 16.21
CA SER A 77 -12.46 -40.42 16.59
C SER A 77 -11.52 -39.32 16.10
N THR A 78 -11.93 -38.49 15.13
CA THR A 78 -10.97 -37.67 14.36
C THR A 78 -11.37 -36.19 14.30
N PRO A 79 -10.81 -35.33 15.17
CA PRO A 79 -11.05 -33.89 15.12
C PRO A 79 -10.26 -33.15 14.02
N TRP A 80 -9.44 -33.83 13.20
CA TRP A 80 -8.44 -33.19 12.33
C TRP A 80 -8.28 -33.84 10.92
N ILE A 81 -9.40 -34.18 10.27
CA ILE A 81 -9.43 -34.80 8.91
C ILE A 81 -8.53 -34.06 7.90
N ALA A 82 -8.52 -32.72 7.93
CA ALA A 82 -7.68 -31.93 7.04
C ALA A 82 -6.18 -31.97 7.38
N ALA A 83 -5.80 -32.08 8.65
CA ALA A 83 -4.39 -32.19 9.03
C ALA A 83 -3.78 -33.51 8.52
N ASP A 84 -4.57 -34.59 8.53
CA ASP A 84 -4.13 -35.91 8.06
C ASP A 84 -3.98 -35.95 6.53
N VAL A 85 -4.90 -35.31 5.80
CA VAL A 85 -4.89 -35.29 4.32
C VAL A 85 -3.85 -34.33 3.76
N PHE A 86 -3.77 -33.10 4.30
CA PHE A 86 -2.84 -32.08 3.83
C PHE A 86 -1.45 -32.17 4.47
N GLY A 87 -1.31 -32.87 5.61
CA GLY A 87 -0.02 -33.15 6.25
C GLY A 87 0.78 -34.26 5.58
N ALA A 88 0.15 -35.10 4.75
CA ALA A 88 0.82 -36.12 3.94
C ALA A 88 1.62 -35.54 2.76
N ALA A 89 1.41 -34.26 2.42
CA ALA A 89 2.07 -33.58 1.32
C ALA A 89 3.29 -32.75 1.76
N PRO A 90 4.32 -32.61 0.92
CA PRO A 90 5.42 -31.68 1.17
C PRO A 90 4.93 -30.24 1.36
N ARG A 91 5.57 -29.50 2.27
CA ARG A 91 5.20 -28.11 2.59
C ARG A 91 5.32 -27.18 1.38
N GLU A 92 6.15 -27.52 0.39
CA GLU A 92 6.28 -26.76 -0.85
C GLU A 92 5.01 -26.81 -1.73
N LEU A 93 4.20 -27.87 -1.62
CA LEU A 93 2.95 -28.02 -2.37
C LEU A 93 1.86 -27.07 -1.86
N LEU A 94 1.73 -26.94 -0.53
CA LEU A 94 0.78 -26.01 0.11
C LEU A 94 1.05 -24.53 -0.24
N ARG A 95 2.27 -24.20 -0.68
CA ARG A 95 2.65 -22.85 -1.12
C ARG A 95 2.37 -22.57 -2.59
N SER A 96 2.18 -23.61 -3.41
CA SER A 96 2.12 -23.53 -4.88
C SER A 96 0.78 -23.94 -5.48
N VAL A 97 -0.10 -24.57 -4.69
CA VAL A 97 -1.47 -24.91 -5.09
C VAL A 97 -2.43 -23.87 -4.52
N SER A 98 -3.29 -23.29 -5.36
CA SER A 98 -4.28 -22.29 -4.93
C SER A 98 -5.48 -22.93 -4.22
N LEU A 99 -6.23 -22.14 -3.44
CA LEU A 99 -7.49 -22.62 -2.84
C LEU A 99 -8.45 -23.17 -3.90
N GLN A 100 -8.54 -22.52 -5.06
CA GLN A 100 -9.36 -22.97 -6.18
C GLN A 100 -8.93 -24.35 -6.68
N GLN A 101 -7.62 -24.58 -6.85
CA GLN A 101 -7.09 -25.87 -7.28
C GLN A 101 -7.35 -26.96 -6.23
N THR A 102 -7.23 -26.64 -4.94
CA THR A 102 -7.55 -27.57 -3.85
C THR A 102 -9.04 -27.93 -3.82
N LEU A 103 -9.95 -26.97 -4.02
CA LEU A 103 -11.38 -27.26 -4.13
C LEU A 103 -11.72 -28.12 -5.35
N GLN A 104 -11.03 -27.89 -6.48
CA GLN A 104 -11.17 -28.72 -7.68
C GLN A 104 -10.70 -30.17 -7.44
N LEU A 105 -9.58 -30.35 -6.73
CA LEU A 105 -9.05 -31.66 -6.34
C LEU A 105 -10.04 -32.42 -5.44
N ILE A 106 -10.56 -31.75 -4.39
CA ILE A 106 -11.55 -32.33 -3.49
C ILE A 106 -12.80 -32.74 -4.27
N ARG A 107 -13.30 -31.85 -5.13
CA ARG A 107 -14.49 -32.10 -5.95
C ARG A 107 -14.32 -33.34 -6.83
N VAL A 108 -13.24 -33.44 -7.60
CA VAL A 108 -12.99 -34.60 -8.47
C VAL A 108 -12.85 -35.88 -7.66
N THR A 109 -12.17 -35.83 -6.50
CA THR A 109 -12.01 -36.99 -5.63
C THR A 109 -13.36 -37.47 -5.07
N VAL A 110 -14.19 -36.53 -4.60
CA VAL A 110 -15.54 -36.82 -4.10
C VAL A 110 -16.43 -37.38 -5.21
N GLU A 111 -16.42 -36.79 -6.40
CA GLU A 111 -17.20 -37.27 -7.56
C GLU A 111 -16.85 -38.72 -7.91
N VAL A 112 -15.55 -39.08 -7.92
CA VAL A 112 -15.11 -40.46 -8.19
C VAL A 112 -15.56 -41.44 -7.11
N VAL A 113 -15.45 -41.06 -5.84
CA VAL A 113 -15.90 -41.89 -4.70
C VAL A 113 -17.42 -42.04 -4.72
N GLU A 114 -18.17 -40.97 -4.96
CA GLU A 114 -19.63 -40.99 -5.10
C GLU A 114 -20.07 -41.91 -6.23
N GLU A 115 -19.48 -41.77 -7.42
CA GLU A 115 -19.78 -42.62 -8.58
C GLU A 115 -19.60 -44.11 -8.28
N ARG A 116 -18.52 -44.47 -7.58
CA ARG A 116 -18.26 -45.87 -7.22
C ARG A 116 -19.20 -46.42 -6.15
N VAL A 117 -19.83 -45.53 -5.39
CA VAL A 117 -20.67 -45.85 -4.23
C VAL A 117 -22.17 -45.64 -4.52
N LYS A 118 -22.55 -45.25 -5.75
CA LYS A 118 -23.96 -45.06 -6.17
C LYS A 118 -24.87 -46.25 -5.82
N ASP A 119 -24.37 -47.47 -5.96
CA ASP A 119 -25.10 -48.72 -5.67
C ASP A 119 -24.93 -49.20 -4.22
N GLY A 120 -24.27 -48.40 -3.36
CA GLY A 120 -24.03 -48.68 -1.96
C GLY A 120 -25.24 -48.41 -1.05
N SER A 121 -25.07 -48.67 0.26
CA SER A 121 -26.11 -48.39 1.24
C SER A 121 -26.35 -46.90 1.42
N GLU A 122 -27.57 -46.53 1.80
CA GLU A 122 -27.94 -45.14 2.10
C GLU A 122 -27.01 -44.51 3.15
N SER A 123 -26.64 -45.28 4.18
CA SER A 123 -25.69 -44.87 5.21
C SER A 123 -24.30 -44.52 4.69
N LEU A 124 -23.84 -45.16 3.61
CA LEU A 124 -22.53 -44.89 3.02
C LEU A 124 -22.57 -43.63 2.15
N ARG A 125 -23.69 -43.38 1.46
CA ARG A 125 -23.91 -42.13 0.71
C ARG A 125 -23.97 -40.93 1.65
N GLU A 126 -24.70 -41.04 2.77
CA GLU A 126 -24.74 -40.01 3.79
C GLU A 126 -23.36 -39.75 4.41
N ALA A 127 -22.59 -40.81 4.68
CA ALA A 127 -21.22 -40.70 5.16
C ALA A 127 -20.29 -39.94 4.20
N ILE A 128 -20.39 -40.17 2.89
CA ILE A 128 -19.59 -39.44 1.90
C ILE A 128 -19.96 -37.95 1.89
N LEU A 129 -21.24 -37.61 1.97
CA LEU A 129 -21.70 -36.21 2.02
C LEU A 129 -21.23 -35.48 3.28
N LEU A 130 -21.28 -36.15 4.44
CA LEU A 130 -20.78 -35.59 5.69
C LEU A 130 -19.26 -35.40 5.62
N TYR A 131 -18.52 -36.41 5.17
CA TYR A 131 -17.07 -36.32 5.03
C TYR A 131 -16.63 -35.27 4.01
N SER A 132 -17.32 -35.15 2.86
CA SER A 132 -17.00 -34.17 1.83
C SER A 132 -17.20 -32.73 2.33
N ARG A 133 -18.20 -32.51 3.19
CA ARG A 133 -18.39 -31.23 3.89
C ARG A 133 -17.25 -30.95 4.86
N GLU A 134 -16.89 -31.91 5.72
CA GLU A 134 -15.85 -31.72 6.74
C GLU A 134 -14.46 -31.48 6.09
N ILE A 135 -14.11 -32.22 5.04
CA ILE A 135 -12.82 -32.02 4.33
C ILE A 135 -12.76 -30.68 3.59
N ALA A 136 -13.88 -30.19 3.04
CA ALA A 136 -13.95 -28.88 2.40
C ALA A 136 -13.76 -27.73 3.41
N PHE A 137 -14.40 -27.79 4.58
CA PHE A 137 -14.19 -26.80 5.66
C PHE A 137 -12.78 -26.87 6.22
N GLY A 138 -12.23 -28.07 6.43
CA GLY A 138 -10.86 -28.22 6.89
C GLY A 138 -9.81 -27.71 5.90
N ALA A 139 -10.03 -27.88 4.59
CA ALA A 139 -9.20 -27.26 3.55
C ALA A 139 -9.27 -25.73 3.61
N ALA A 140 -10.46 -25.17 3.78
CA ALA A 140 -10.63 -23.73 3.95
C ALA A 140 -9.87 -23.19 5.18
N ASP A 141 -9.90 -23.89 6.33
CA ASP A 141 -9.16 -23.48 7.54
C ASP A 141 -7.64 -23.49 7.34
N VAL A 142 -7.07 -24.52 6.70
CA VAL A 142 -5.64 -24.59 6.39
C VAL A 142 -5.19 -23.42 5.51
N TYR A 143 -5.99 -23.10 4.48
CA TYR A 143 -5.69 -21.98 3.58
C TYR A 143 -5.92 -20.62 4.24
N ALA A 144 -6.95 -20.47 5.08
CA ALA A 144 -7.18 -19.27 5.87
C ALA A 144 -5.98 -18.97 6.78
N ARG A 145 -5.52 -19.96 7.56
CA ARG A 145 -4.33 -19.82 8.41
C ARG A 145 -3.05 -19.52 7.63
N ALA A 146 -2.85 -20.16 6.47
CA ALA A 146 -1.71 -19.89 5.62
C ALA A 146 -1.75 -18.48 4.99
N ALA A 147 -2.94 -17.99 4.66
CA ALA A 147 -3.15 -16.62 4.19
C ALA A 147 -2.92 -15.60 5.32
N GLU A 148 -3.43 -15.85 6.53
CA GLU A 148 -3.19 -15.03 7.72
C GLU A 148 -1.70 -14.97 8.06
N ALA A 149 -1.00 -16.10 8.09
CA ALA A 149 0.44 -16.15 8.36
C ALA A 149 1.26 -15.37 7.33
N ARG A 150 0.84 -15.38 6.06
CA ARG A 150 1.48 -14.61 4.99
C ARG A 150 1.18 -13.12 5.10
N GLY A 151 -0.07 -12.75 5.38
CA GLY A 151 -0.47 -11.36 5.64
C GLY A 151 0.22 -10.76 6.86
N LEU A 152 0.43 -11.55 7.92
CA LEU A 152 1.21 -11.15 9.10
C LEU A 152 2.70 -10.96 8.78
N TRP A 153 3.26 -11.76 7.87
CA TRP A 153 4.65 -11.60 7.41
C TRP A 153 4.82 -10.33 6.58
N ASP A 154 3.91 -10.07 5.64
CA ASP A 154 3.89 -8.85 4.83
C ASP A 154 3.71 -7.61 5.71
N ALA A 155 2.76 -7.62 6.65
CA ALA A 155 2.53 -6.53 7.59
C ALA A 155 3.75 -6.27 8.50
N ARG A 156 4.45 -7.33 8.93
CA ARG A 156 5.67 -7.19 9.73
C ARG A 156 6.84 -6.66 8.91
N LEU A 157 6.99 -7.13 7.67
CA LEU A 157 8.02 -6.64 6.74
C LEU A 157 7.78 -5.16 6.42
N GLU A 158 6.53 -4.78 6.15
CA GLU A 158 6.13 -3.41 5.91
C GLU A 158 6.38 -2.52 7.14
N ALA A 159 5.99 -2.97 8.33
CA ALA A 159 6.27 -2.25 9.57
C ALA A 159 7.78 -2.00 9.77
N LEU A 160 8.61 -3.00 9.48
CA LEU A 160 10.07 -2.87 9.54
C LEU A 160 10.59 -1.84 8.52
N VAL A 161 10.10 -1.90 7.26
CA VAL A 161 10.49 -0.96 6.21
C VAL A 161 10.10 0.47 6.58
N VAL A 162 8.87 0.68 7.06
CA VAL A 162 8.42 2.01 7.50
C VAL A 162 9.24 2.50 8.69
N ASP A 163 9.58 1.64 9.66
CA ASP A 163 10.42 2.02 10.79
C ASP A 163 11.84 2.43 10.37
N SER A 164 12.46 1.71 9.43
CA SER A 164 13.74 2.10 8.79
C SER A 164 13.64 3.45 8.07
N ILE A 165 12.54 3.71 7.36
CA ILE A 165 12.29 5.02 6.71
C ILE A 165 12.14 6.13 7.75
N LEU A 166 11.44 5.88 8.86
CA LEU A 166 11.17 6.88 9.88
C LEU A 166 12.43 7.25 10.69
N SER A 167 13.23 6.26 11.06
CA SER A 167 14.54 6.46 11.69
C SER A 167 15.52 7.15 10.72
N GLY A 168 15.43 6.80 9.44
CA GLY A 168 16.42 7.17 8.41
C GLY A 168 17.67 6.30 8.45
N GLU A 169 17.57 5.12 9.08
CA GLU A 169 18.61 4.09 9.08
C GLU A 169 18.39 3.17 7.88
N TYR A 170 19.33 3.21 6.94
CA TYR A 170 19.28 2.42 5.70
C TYR A 170 20.28 1.27 5.80
N ASP A 171 19.78 0.08 5.55
CA ASP A 171 20.57 -1.15 5.43
C ASP A 171 20.52 -1.62 3.97
N ASP A 172 21.53 -2.37 3.53
CA ASP A 172 21.74 -2.76 2.13
C ASP A 172 20.57 -3.62 1.59
N ASP A 173 19.84 -4.29 2.47
CA ASP A 173 18.68 -5.11 2.15
C ASP A 173 17.37 -4.33 1.95
N LEU A 174 17.32 -3.05 2.33
CA LEU A 174 16.08 -2.26 2.29
C LEU A 174 15.43 -2.20 0.89
N PRO A 175 16.16 -1.97 -0.22
CA PRO A 175 15.57 -1.98 -1.56
C PRO A 175 14.89 -3.30 -1.92
N SER A 176 15.51 -4.43 -1.55
CA SER A 176 14.95 -5.77 -1.78
C SER A 176 13.66 -5.99 -0.99
N ARG A 177 13.60 -5.51 0.26
CA ARG A 177 12.40 -5.58 1.11
C ARG A 177 11.26 -4.73 0.55
N ILE A 178 11.57 -3.53 0.07
CA ILE A 178 10.59 -2.62 -0.55
C ILE A 178 10.03 -3.23 -1.85
N ALA A 179 10.90 -3.77 -2.71
CA ALA A 179 10.48 -4.43 -3.94
C ALA A 179 9.58 -5.65 -3.67
N ALA A 180 9.87 -6.42 -2.61
CA ALA A 180 9.04 -7.55 -2.18
C ALA A 180 7.61 -7.15 -1.75
N LEU A 181 7.44 -5.92 -1.26
CA LEU A 181 6.12 -5.35 -0.92
C LEU A 181 5.37 -4.81 -2.14
N GLY A 182 5.92 -4.97 -3.35
CA GLY A 182 5.29 -4.52 -4.59
C GLY A 182 5.35 -3.00 -4.76
N TRP A 183 6.38 -2.35 -4.22
CA TRP A 183 6.66 -0.95 -4.50
C TRP A 183 7.35 -0.81 -5.86
N HIS A 184 6.73 -0.08 -6.76
CA HIS A 184 7.21 0.19 -8.12
C HIS A 184 7.58 1.67 -8.33
N GLY A 185 7.34 2.53 -7.34
CA GLY A 185 7.64 3.95 -7.39
C GLY A 185 9.13 4.23 -7.59
N HIS A 186 9.47 4.77 -8.76
CA HIS A 186 10.84 5.14 -9.15
C HIS A 186 11.12 6.64 -9.01
N GLY A 187 10.33 7.36 -8.20
CA GLY A 187 10.38 8.82 -8.17
C GLY A 187 10.07 9.42 -6.82
N GLU A 188 9.43 10.58 -6.88
CA GLU A 188 9.12 11.44 -5.75
C GLU A 188 8.29 10.72 -4.69
N VAL A 189 8.57 11.03 -3.44
CA VAL A 189 7.91 10.45 -2.26
C VAL A 189 7.45 11.56 -1.34
N CYS A 190 6.34 11.34 -0.66
CA CYS A 190 5.85 12.18 0.41
C CYS A 190 5.30 11.32 1.54
N VAL A 191 5.30 11.84 2.77
CA VAL A 191 4.78 11.13 3.93
C VAL A 191 3.57 11.86 4.50
N LEU A 192 2.47 11.13 4.65
CA LEU A 192 1.22 11.61 5.21
C LEU A 192 1.01 11.01 6.60
N VAL A 193 0.76 11.84 7.60
CA VAL A 193 0.59 11.43 9.00
C VAL A 193 -0.74 11.91 9.53
N GLY A 194 -1.54 11.01 10.08
CA GLY A 194 -2.82 11.34 10.71
C GLY A 194 -3.13 10.44 11.90
N THR A 195 -4.29 10.63 12.50
CA THR A 195 -4.79 9.73 13.56
C THR A 195 -5.19 8.39 12.96
N THR A 196 -4.83 7.27 13.60
CA THR A 196 -5.27 5.94 13.19
C THR A 196 -6.78 5.79 13.43
N PRO A 197 -7.59 5.34 12.45
CA PRO A 197 -8.99 5.00 12.69
C PRO A 197 -9.10 3.76 13.60
N SER A 198 -10.25 3.60 14.28
CA SER A 198 -10.49 2.43 15.15
C SER A 198 -10.54 1.10 14.39
N MET A 199 -10.92 1.14 13.11
CA MET A 199 -10.87 0.03 12.17
C MET A 199 -10.19 0.52 10.89
N LEU A 200 -9.05 -0.06 10.54
CA LEU A 200 -8.28 0.29 9.35
C LEU A 200 -8.44 -0.82 8.30
N ASP A 201 -9.08 -0.51 7.17
CA ASP A 201 -9.13 -1.38 5.99
C ASP A 201 -7.91 -1.08 5.09
N VAL A 202 -6.85 -1.86 5.28
CA VAL A 202 -5.60 -1.76 4.52
C VAL A 202 -5.81 -2.02 3.03
N ASP A 203 -6.70 -2.94 2.66
CA ASP A 203 -6.95 -3.29 1.26
C ASP A 203 -7.74 -2.21 0.53
N GLN A 204 -8.69 -1.56 1.19
CA GLN A 204 -9.36 -0.37 0.66
C GLN A 204 -8.37 0.78 0.44
N LEU A 205 -7.46 1.01 1.39
CA LEU A 205 -6.44 2.05 1.29
C LEU A 205 -5.52 1.79 0.07
N ARG A 206 -5.00 0.56 -0.05
CA ARG A 206 -4.17 0.18 -1.20
C ARG A 206 -4.90 0.29 -2.53
N ARG A 207 -6.17 -0.14 -2.60
CA ARG A 207 -6.99 0.01 -3.81
C ARG A 207 -7.15 1.46 -4.21
N SER A 208 -7.47 2.33 -3.24
CA SER A 208 -7.62 3.77 -3.46
C SER A 208 -6.31 4.38 -3.98
N ALA A 209 -5.18 4.04 -3.37
CA ALA A 209 -3.86 4.46 -3.84
C ALA A 209 -3.53 4.03 -5.27
N ARG A 210 -3.79 2.76 -5.62
CA ARG A 210 -3.57 2.24 -6.98
C ARG A 210 -4.45 2.94 -8.03
N HIS A 211 -5.68 3.31 -7.68
CA HIS A 211 -6.56 4.08 -8.57
C HIS A 211 -6.00 5.48 -8.89
N MET A 212 -5.13 6.01 -8.02
CA MET A 212 -4.42 7.28 -8.20
C MET A 212 -3.01 7.11 -8.80
N ALA A 213 -2.65 5.91 -9.25
CA ALA A 213 -1.30 5.57 -9.71
C ALA A 213 -0.19 5.87 -8.67
N ALA A 214 -0.50 5.63 -7.39
CA ALA A 214 0.43 5.78 -6.28
C ALA A 214 0.67 4.44 -5.57
N ASP A 215 1.92 4.22 -5.17
CA ASP A 215 2.31 3.19 -4.23
C ASP A 215 2.27 3.72 -2.81
N VAL A 216 1.89 2.85 -1.86
CA VAL A 216 1.78 3.21 -0.45
C VAL A 216 2.42 2.15 0.44
N LEU A 217 3.23 2.61 1.39
CA LEU A 217 3.65 1.83 2.56
C LEU A 217 2.91 2.35 3.78
N ILE A 218 2.39 1.43 4.58
CA ILE A 218 1.47 1.73 5.68
C ILE A 218 2.14 1.36 7.00
N GLY A 219 2.34 2.34 7.87
CA GLY A 219 2.86 2.15 9.23
C GLY A 219 1.85 2.61 10.28
N VAL A 220 1.57 1.75 11.25
CA VAL A 220 0.74 2.11 12.41
C VAL A 220 1.65 2.27 13.63
N GLN A 221 1.69 3.48 14.20
CA GLN A 221 2.50 3.81 15.38
C GLN A 221 1.61 4.35 16.52
N GLY A 222 1.09 3.43 17.34
CA GLY A 222 0.13 3.77 18.39
C GLY A 222 -1.13 4.39 17.77
N ASN A 223 -1.45 5.63 18.15
CA ASN A 223 -2.61 6.35 17.61
C ASN A 223 -2.30 7.13 16.30
N ARG A 224 -1.16 6.88 15.67
CA ARG A 224 -0.74 7.56 14.44
C ARG A 224 -0.68 6.58 13.28
N LEU A 225 -1.32 6.94 12.16
CA LEU A 225 -1.19 6.27 10.88
C LEU A 225 -0.21 7.07 10.03
N VAL A 226 0.82 6.40 9.55
CA VAL A 226 1.87 6.95 8.69
C VAL A 226 1.76 6.27 7.34
N LEU A 227 1.55 7.05 6.29
CA LEU A 227 1.56 6.57 4.92
C LEU A 227 2.75 7.16 4.19
N VAL A 228 3.63 6.31 3.67
CA VAL A 228 4.67 6.73 2.72
C VAL A 228 4.08 6.55 1.32
N ILE A 229 3.93 7.64 0.60
CA ILE A 229 3.26 7.69 -0.70
C ILE A 229 4.33 7.93 -1.76
N GLY A 230 4.45 7.03 -2.73
CA GLY A 230 5.33 7.17 -3.88
C GLY A 230 4.52 7.25 -5.16
N ARG A 231 4.87 8.15 -6.08
CA ARG A 231 4.23 8.16 -7.40
C ARG A 231 4.79 7.01 -8.26
N ALA A 232 3.91 6.32 -8.97
CA ALA A 232 4.33 5.28 -9.92
C ALA A 232 5.04 5.85 -11.16
N ARG A 233 4.78 7.13 -11.50
CA ARG A 233 5.49 7.89 -12.55
C ARG A 233 5.93 9.25 -11.99
N PRO A 234 7.18 9.70 -12.20
CA PRO A 234 7.59 11.05 -11.81
C PRO A 234 6.76 12.09 -12.59
N ALA A 235 6.53 13.27 -11.99
CA ALA A 235 5.99 14.38 -12.75
C ALA A 235 6.96 14.69 -13.91
N SER A 236 6.46 14.78 -15.14
CA SER A 236 7.29 15.25 -16.25
C SER A 236 7.86 16.62 -15.86
N PRO A 237 9.16 16.87 -16.02
CA PRO A 237 9.71 18.21 -15.78
C PRO A 237 8.95 19.19 -16.68
N ASP A 238 8.45 20.29 -16.10
CA ASP A 238 7.81 21.36 -16.86
C ASP A 238 8.67 21.73 -18.09
N PRO A 239 8.07 21.95 -19.27
CA PRO A 239 8.82 22.39 -20.43
C PRO A 239 9.07 23.89 -20.29
N VAL A 240 10.09 24.29 -19.54
CA VAL A 240 10.56 25.69 -19.56
C VAL A 240 12.08 25.77 -19.72
N THR A 241 12.44 26.40 -20.84
CA THR A 241 13.73 27.00 -21.22
C THR A 241 14.86 26.06 -21.63
N ASP A 242 14.73 25.46 -22.81
CA ASP A 242 15.92 25.31 -23.67
C ASP A 242 16.20 26.67 -24.34
N ALA A 243 17.00 27.48 -23.66
CA ALA A 243 17.59 28.68 -24.23
C ALA A 243 18.87 28.28 -24.98
N ALA A 244 18.71 27.79 -26.22
CA ALA A 244 19.78 27.79 -27.22
C ALA A 244 19.24 27.55 -28.63
N ALA A 245 18.90 28.62 -29.34
CA ALA A 245 18.94 28.62 -30.81
C ALA A 245 19.65 29.89 -31.28
N PRO A 246 20.72 29.80 -32.09
CA PRO A 246 21.25 30.96 -32.77
C PRO A 246 20.35 31.34 -33.95
N ALA A 247 20.20 32.64 -34.17
CA ALA A 247 19.44 33.22 -35.24
C ALA A 247 19.99 32.85 -36.63
N THR A 248 19.10 32.56 -37.58
CA THR A 248 19.29 32.91 -39.00
C THR A 248 17.98 32.75 -39.79
N GLY A 249 17.46 33.88 -40.28
CA GLY A 249 17.07 34.05 -41.69
C GLY A 249 15.79 33.41 -42.25
N SER A 250 14.85 34.31 -42.58
CA SER A 250 14.06 34.38 -43.83
C SER A 250 12.62 33.81 -43.90
N LEU A 251 11.69 34.78 -44.01
CA LEU A 251 10.61 34.93 -45.01
C LEU A 251 9.81 33.70 -45.50
N GLY A 252 8.48 33.77 -45.29
CA GLY A 252 7.53 33.39 -46.35
C GLY A 252 6.24 32.71 -45.92
N ALA A 253 5.12 33.33 -46.34
CA ALA A 253 3.82 32.74 -46.67
C ALA A 253 2.74 32.56 -45.59
N VAL A 254 1.69 33.35 -45.80
CA VAL A 254 0.31 33.22 -45.32
C VAL A 254 -0.32 31.91 -45.81
N GLY A 255 -1.03 31.21 -44.94
CA GLY A 255 -1.86 30.05 -45.29
C GLY A 255 -2.97 29.84 -44.26
N THR A 256 -4.20 30.22 -44.63
CA THR A 256 -5.44 29.91 -43.92
C THR A 256 -5.76 28.41 -44.00
N GLY A 257 -6.12 27.79 -42.88
CA GLY A 257 -6.57 26.40 -42.86
C GLY A 257 -7.03 25.95 -41.48
N SER A 258 -8.35 25.98 -41.27
CA SER A 258 -9.04 25.35 -40.15
C SER A 258 -8.96 23.82 -40.27
N THR A 259 -8.48 23.11 -39.25
CA THR A 259 -8.85 21.71 -38.98
C THR A 259 -8.72 21.39 -37.50
N ASN A 260 -9.85 21.00 -36.91
CA ASN A 260 -9.94 20.27 -35.65
C ASN A 260 -9.06 19.02 -35.68
N GLY A 261 -8.18 18.88 -34.70
CA GLY A 261 -7.36 17.70 -34.47
C GLY A 261 -7.27 17.44 -32.97
N HIS A 262 -8.14 16.56 -32.49
CA HIS A 262 -8.18 15.92 -31.18
C HIS A 262 -6.81 15.85 -30.48
N ALA A 263 -6.61 16.68 -29.44
CA ALA A 263 -5.48 16.54 -28.54
C ALA A 263 -5.69 15.29 -27.68
N ALA A 264 -4.79 14.31 -27.85
CA ALA A 264 -4.69 13.14 -27.00
C ALA A 264 -4.56 13.57 -25.53
N GLY A 265 -5.37 12.97 -24.65
CA GLY A 265 -5.41 13.29 -23.23
C GLY A 265 -4.07 13.06 -22.56
N THR A 266 -3.42 14.14 -22.12
CA THR A 266 -2.37 14.07 -21.10
C THR A 266 -3.04 13.64 -19.79
N GLU A 267 -2.82 12.39 -19.37
CA GLU A 267 -3.12 11.95 -18.00
C GLU A 267 -2.39 12.90 -17.03
N GLN A 268 -3.12 13.83 -16.41
CA GLN A 268 -2.56 14.73 -15.39
C GLN A 268 -2.22 13.91 -14.15
N THR A 269 -0.93 13.81 -13.82
CA THR A 269 -0.47 13.18 -12.58
C THR A 269 -0.95 13.99 -11.39
N LEU A 270 -1.65 13.36 -10.44
CA LEU A 270 -2.17 14.02 -9.24
C LEU A 270 -1.04 14.56 -8.35
N SER A 271 -1.25 15.73 -7.75
CA SER A 271 -0.32 16.26 -6.76
C SER A 271 -0.36 15.40 -5.47
N PHE A 272 0.69 15.43 -4.65
CA PHE A 272 0.64 14.74 -3.34
C PHE A 272 -0.45 15.29 -2.44
N MET A 273 -0.80 16.58 -2.58
CA MET A 273 -1.92 17.17 -1.87
C MET A 273 -3.26 16.57 -2.34
N ASP A 274 -3.46 16.40 -3.65
CA ASP A 274 -4.68 15.78 -4.19
C ASP A 274 -4.82 14.33 -3.73
N ILE A 275 -3.71 13.58 -3.74
CA ILE A 275 -3.68 12.20 -3.22
C ILE A 275 -4.02 12.20 -1.73
N ALA A 276 -3.43 13.10 -0.94
CA ALA A 276 -3.70 13.21 0.48
C ALA A 276 -5.15 13.61 0.78
N MET A 277 -5.75 14.49 -0.02
CA MET A 277 -7.17 14.85 0.07
C MET A 277 -8.08 13.66 -0.25
N GLN A 278 -7.72 12.81 -1.21
CA GLN A 278 -8.50 11.61 -1.53
C GLN A 278 -8.34 10.50 -0.48
N LEU A 279 -7.19 10.43 0.20
CA LEU A 279 -6.95 9.49 1.30
C LEU A 279 -7.50 9.99 2.65
N GLU A 280 -7.79 11.28 2.79
CA GLU A 280 -8.26 11.92 4.01
C GLU A 280 -9.42 11.18 4.72
N PRO A 281 -10.45 10.67 4.01
CA PRO A 281 -11.58 9.98 4.65
C PRO A 281 -11.22 8.66 5.33
N ILE A 282 -10.05 8.07 5.01
CA ILE A 282 -9.59 6.81 5.58
C ILE A 282 -8.96 7.03 6.97
N PHE A 283 -8.50 8.25 7.25
CA PHE A 283 -7.88 8.57 8.53
C PHE A 283 -8.91 8.82 9.63
N GLY A 284 -8.49 8.58 10.88
CA GLY A 284 -9.27 8.95 12.05
C GLY A 284 -9.44 10.47 12.20
N PRO A 285 -10.32 10.91 13.12
CA PRO A 285 -10.56 12.32 13.38
C PRO A 285 -9.30 13.02 13.90
N GLY A 286 -9.22 14.33 13.71
CA GLY A 286 -8.12 15.17 14.21
C GLY A 286 -7.35 15.86 13.08
N HIS A 287 -6.03 15.91 13.17
CA HIS A 287 -5.18 16.53 12.16
C HIS A 287 -4.67 15.51 11.15
N LEU A 288 -4.37 15.97 9.94
CA LEU A 288 -3.75 15.20 8.88
C LEU A 288 -2.67 16.08 8.26
N VAL A 289 -1.42 15.63 8.33
CA VAL A 289 -0.26 16.44 7.97
C VAL A 289 0.52 15.76 6.86
N LEU A 290 0.72 16.48 5.77
CA LEU A 290 1.51 16.06 4.63
C LEU A 290 2.93 16.64 4.74
N GLY A 291 3.95 15.79 4.61
CA GLY A 291 5.35 16.22 4.55
C GLY A 291 5.68 16.93 3.24
N HIS A 292 6.87 17.51 3.14
CA HIS A 292 7.35 18.02 1.86
C HIS A 292 7.70 16.85 0.92
N GLU A 293 7.65 17.13 -0.37
CA GLU A 293 8.05 16.20 -1.42
C GLU A 293 9.57 16.02 -1.43
N VAL A 294 10.00 14.77 -1.59
CA VAL A 294 11.41 14.38 -1.67
C VAL A 294 11.65 13.52 -2.92
N PRO A 295 12.87 13.52 -3.49
CA PRO A 295 13.08 12.94 -4.82
C PRO A 295 13.03 11.41 -4.85
N ASN A 296 13.20 10.73 -3.72
CA ASN A 296 13.26 9.28 -3.64
C ASN A 296 12.90 8.79 -2.21
N LEU A 297 12.72 7.48 -2.09
CA LEU A 297 12.35 6.83 -0.83
C LEU A 297 13.45 6.88 0.25
N VAL A 298 14.72 6.99 -0.13
CA VAL A 298 15.84 7.18 0.81
C VAL A 298 15.79 8.59 1.43
N ASP A 299 15.19 9.57 0.77
CA ASP A 299 14.97 10.89 1.36
C ASP A 299 13.66 10.99 2.15
N ALA A 300 12.82 9.94 2.14
CA ALA A 300 11.49 9.96 2.78
C ALA A 300 11.55 10.20 4.30
N SER A 301 12.66 9.88 4.96
CA SER A 301 12.89 10.20 6.38
C SER A 301 12.79 11.71 6.67
N LYS A 302 13.18 12.58 5.73
CA LYS A 302 13.06 14.04 5.87
C LYS A 302 11.60 14.49 5.81
N SER A 303 10.84 13.95 4.84
CA SER A 303 9.41 14.18 4.71
C SER A 303 8.65 13.67 5.94
N ALA A 304 8.99 12.47 6.41
CA ALA A 304 8.39 11.86 7.58
C ALA A 304 8.64 12.65 8.87
N LYS A 305 9.89 13.05 9.12
CA LYS A 305 10.26 13.86 10.30
C LYS A 305 9.48 15.17 10.31
N ALA A 306 9.35 15.82 9.15
CA ALA A 306 8.54 17.03 9.01
C ALA A 306 7.05 16.78 9.28
N ALA A 307 6.46 15.72 8.69
CA ALA A 307 5.05 15.38 8.88
C ALA A 307 4.73 14.98 10.34
N LEU A 308 5.59 14.19 10.98
CA LEU A 308 5.44 13.79 12.39
C LEU A 308 5.57 14.99 13.34
N ALA A 309 6.56 15.86 13.11
CA ALA A 309 6.72 17.09 13.90
C ALA A 309 5.53 18.03 13.69
N GLY A 310 5.07 18.18 12.44
CA GLY A 310 3.86 18.94 12.11
C GLY A 310 2.62 18.38 12.80
N PHE A 311 2.41 17.06 12.77
CA PHE A 311 1.28 16.41 13.43
C PHE A 311 1.27 16.66 14.94
N ALA A 312 2.44 16.68 15.59
CA ALA A 312 2.55 16.97 17.02
C ALA A 312 2.14 18.41 17.39
N VAL A 313 2.26 19.37 16.47
CA VAL A 313 1.96 20.79 16.70
C VAL A 313 0.72 21.30 15.98
N ALA A 314 0.11 20.52 15.10
CA ALA A 314 -0.99 20.95 14.23
C ALA A 314 -2.17 21.56 15.02
N ARG A 315 -2.44 21.06 16.23
CA ARG A 315 -3.46 21.59 17.14
C ARG A 315 -3.29 23.05 17.53
N SER A 316 -2.08 23.59 17.42
CA SER A 316 -1.78 25.00 17.72
C SER A 316 -2.38 25.94 16.68
N TRP A 317 -2.65 25.45 15.46
CA TRP A 317 -3.37 26.19 14.43
C TRP A 317 -4.86 25.80 14.43
N ARG A 318 -5.67 26.65 15.08
CA ARG A 318 -7.09 26.39 15.36
C ARG A 318 -7.93 25.98 14.14
N ASN A 319 -7.65 26.60 12.99
CA ASN A 319 -8.37 26.38 11.73
C ASN A 319 -7.42 25.82 10.65
N ALA A 320 -6.50 24.94 11.03
CA ALA A 320 -5.62 24.29 10.06
C ALA A 320 -6.44 23.53 9.01
N PRO A 321 -6.08 23.63 7.71
CA PRO A 321 -6.68 22.80 6.68
C PRO A 321 -6.41 21.31 6.95
N ARG A 322 -7.21 20.44 6.34
CA ARG A 322 -7.06 19.00 6.44
C ARG A 322 -7.12 18.41 5.02
N PRO A 323 -5.99 17.94 4.45
CA PRO A 323 -4.64 17.92 5.00
C PRO A 323 -3.99 19.31 5.14
N VAL A 324 -3.01 19.46 6.05
CA VAL A 324 -2.12 20.64 6.16
C VAL A 324 -0.69 20.27 5.76
N GLN A 325 0.02 21.18 5.07
CA GLN A 325 1.43 20.98 4.76
C GLN A 325 2.29 21.16 6.02
N ALA A 326 3.28 20.30 6.21
CA ALA A 326 4.24 20.41 7.30
C ALA A 326 5.05 21.71 7.24
N ASP A 327 5.26 22.25 6.03
CA ASP A 327 5.96 23.52 5.81
C ASP A 327 5.09 24.73 6.20
N ASP A 328 3.76 24.60 6.17
CA ASP A 328 2.90 25.65 6.72
C ASP A 328 3.07 25.75 8.24
N LEU A 329 3.42 24.65 8.92
CA LEU A 329 3.59 24.54 10.38
C LEU A 329 5.02 24.86 10.87
N LEU A 330 5.87 25.46 10.03
CA LEU A 330 7.27 25.78 10.41
C LEU A 330 7.40 26.59 11.72
N PRO A 331 6.60 27.65 11.98
CA PRO A 331 6.71 28.42 13.22
C PRO A 331 6.45 27.59 14.46
N GLU A 332 5.34 26.84 14.48
CA GLU A 332 4.95 26.01 15.60
C GLU A 332 5.94 24.87 15.83
N ARG A 333 6.43 24.24 14.75
CA ARG A 333 7.48 23.22 14.82
C ARG A 333 8.77 23.79 15.41
N ALA A 334 9.20 24.96 14.94
CA ALA A 334 10.41 25.61 15.46
C ALA A 334 10.29 26.01 16.93
N LEU A 335 9.12 26.51 17.36
CA LEU A 335 8.80 26.83 18.75
C LEU A 335 8.75 25.58 19.64
N ALA A 336 8.29 24.44 19.10
CA ALA A 336 8.32 23.15 19.77
C ALA A 336 9.72 22.50 19.80
N GLY A 337 10.74 23.16 19.25
CA GLY A 337 12.13 22.72 19.29
C GLY A 337 12.55 21.84 18.11
N ASP A 338 11.77 21.75 17.02
CA ASP A 338 12.17 21.02 15.81
C ASP A 338 13.39 21.70 15.14
N PRO A 339 14.59 21.07 15.16
CA PRO A 339 15.79 21.65 14.57
C PRO A 339 15.69 21.73 13.05
N LEU A 340 14.95 20.82 12.41
CA LEU A 340 14.75 20.85 10.96
C LEU A 340 13.91 22.07 10.58
N ALA A 341 12.82 22.36 11.30
CA ALA A 341 12.02 23.56 11.05
C ALA A 341 12.82 24.86 11.24
N ARG A 342 13.61 24.94 12.32
CA ARG A 342 14.51 26.10 12.56
C ARG A 342 15.51 26.28 11.42
N ALA A 343 16.15 25.19 11.01
CA ALA A 343 17.08 25.20 9.90
C ALA A 343 16.39 25.63 8.59
N THR A 344 15.21 25.08 8.29
CA THR A 344 14.43 25.43 7.10
C THR A 344 14.08 26.92 7.06
N LEU A 345 13.58 27.49 8.16
CA LEU A 345 13.27 28.94 8.25
C LEU A 345 14.52 29.80 7.99
N ILE A 346 15.68 29.42 8.54
CA ILE A 346 16.92 30.17 8.35
C ILE A 346 17.46 30.02 6.92
N HIS A 347 17.53 28.79 6.41
CA HIS A 347 18.21 28.48 5.15
C HIS A 347 17.38 28.75 3.90
N ARG A 348 16.04 28.62 3.96
CA ARG A 348 15.16 28.87 2.81
C ARG A 348 14.62 30.30 2.75
N ILE A 349 14.55 31.00 3.88
CA ILE A 349 13.93 32.34 3.95
C ILE A 349 14.97 33.40 4.33
N TYR A 350 15.53 33.31 5.54
CA TYR A 350 16.37 34.39 6.07
C TYR A 350 17.67 34.60 5.28
N ARG A 351 18.49 33.56 5.12
CA ARG A 351 19.79 33.65 4.44
C ARG A 351 19.68 34.07 2.97
N PRO A 352 18.74 33.53 2.16
CA PRO A 352 18.56 33.99 0.79
C PRO A 352 18.23 35.49 0.70
N LEU A 353 17.35 36.00 1.58
CA LEU A 353 17.05 37.44 1.61
C LEU A 353 18.26 38.27 2.01
N GLN A 354 18.97 37.85 3.06
CA GLN A 354 20.17 38.53 3.53
C GLN A 354 21.25 38.59 2.44
N ALA A 355 21.50 37.47 1.75
CA ALA A 355 22.49 37.38 0.69
C ALA A 355 22.09 38.19 -0.55
N HIS A 356 20.79 38.31 -0.83
CA HIS A 356 20.30 39.06 -1.98
C HIS A 356 20.33 40.59 -1.74
N SER A 357 19.77 41.06 -0.63
CA SER A 357 19.73 42.48 -0.30
C SER A 357 19.33 42.72 1.16
N THR A 358 20.18 43.42 1.89
CA THR A 358 19.89 43.89 3.25
C THR A 358 18.69 44.83 3.28
N GLU A 359 18.47 45.65 2.24
CA GLU A 359 17.31 46.54 2.16
C GLU A 359 15.99 45.78 2.04
N LEU A 360 15.95 44.65 1.32
CA LEU A 360 14.76 43.80 1.23
C LEU A 360 14.42 43.18 2.58
N LEU A 361 15.44 42.70 3.30
CA LEU A 361 15.30 42.17 4.65
C LEU A 361 14.74 43.24 5.60
N THR A 362 15.33 44.45 5.61
CA THR A 362 14.85 45.58 6.43
C THR A 362 13.43 45.98 6.07
N THR A 363 13.10 45.99 4.77
CA THR A 363 11.75 46.34 4.32
C THR A 363 10.72 45.30 4.78
N LEU A 364 11.04 44.01 4.71
CA LEU A 364 10.16 42.95 5.19
C LEU A 364 9.95 43.05 6.70
N TRP A 365 11.02 43.29 7.47
CA TRP A 365 10.95 43.43 8.92
C TRP A 365 10.05 44.60 9.32
N CYS A 366 10.31 45.79 8.77
CA CYS A 366 9.52 46.99 9.02
C CYS A 366 8.06 46.82 8.60
N TYR A 367 7.81 46.12 7.49
CA TYR A 367 6.45 45.83 7.02
C TYR A 367 5.65 44.98 8.00
N LEU A 368 6.25 43.93 8.55
CA LEU A 368 5.60 43.05 9.50
C LEU A 368 5.40 43.73 10.86
N ASP A 369 6.37 44.52 11.34
CA ASP A 369 6.27 45.30 12.59
C ASP A 369 5.17 46.36 12.52
N ASN A 370 4.95 46.95 11.33
CA ASN A 370 3.86 47.91 11.07
C ASN A 370 2.50 47.24 10.77
N GLY A 371 2.31 45.99 11.19
CA GLY A 371 1.04 45.28 11.01
C GLY A 371 0.67 45.05 9.55
N ARG A 372 1.66 44.94 8.65
CA ARG A 372 1.49 44.76 7.20
C ARG A 372 0.88 45.98 6.49
N SER A 373 1.14 47.18 7.00
CA SER A 373 0.68 48.45 6.38
C SER A 373 1.74 49.04 5.45
N LEU A 374 1.44 49.12 4.15
CA LEU A 374 2.33 49.73 3.16
C LEU A 374 2.63 51.20 3.48
N GLU A 375 1.62 51.96 3.89
CA GLU A 375 1.74 53.39 4.19
C GLU A 375 2.60 53.66 5.44
N ALA A 376 2.42 52.86 6.49
CA ALA A 376 3.21 52.99 7.70
C ALA A 376 4.67 52.60 7.47
N THR A 377 4.90 51.50 6.75
CA THR A 377 6.23 51.04 6.34
C THR A 377 6.96 52.07 5.49
N ALA A 378 6.26 52.67 4.52
CA ALA A 378 6.81 53.69 3.63
C ALA A 378 7.26 54.93 4.40
N ARG A 379 6.44 55.38 5.36
CA ARG A 379 6.76 56.51 6.24
C ARG A 379 7.98 56.23 7.12
N GLU A 380 8.06 55.04 7.70
CA GLU A 380 9.18 54.66 8.58
C GLU A 380 10.50 54.51 7.81
N LEU A 381 10.45 53.95 6.61
CA LEU A 381 11.62 53.77 5.75
C LEU A 381 11.95 55.01 4.90
N PHE A 382 11.18 56.09 5.01
CA PHE A 382 11.31 57.31 4.21
C PHE A 382 11.32 57.06 2.69
N VAL A 383 10.46 56.15 2.22
CA VAL A 383 10.28 55.84 0.79
C VAL A 383 8.83 56.02 0.37
N HIS A 384 8.55 55.95 -0.94
CA HIS A 384 7.19 55.94 -1.44
C HIS A 384 6.52 54.56 -1.22
N PRO A 385 5.20 54.46 -0.94
CA PRO A 385 4.49 53.18 -0.78
C PRO A 385 4.66 52.19 -1.94
N ASN A 386 4.77 52.69 -3.17
CA ASN A 386 5.08 51.86 -4.35
C ASN A 386 6.44 51.16 -4.27
N THR A 387 7.44 51.79 -3.67
CA THR A 387 8.76 51.18 -3.45
C THR A 387 8.66 50.02 -2.47
N VAL A 388 7.87 50.16 -1.40
CA VAL A 388 7.60 49.06 -0.45
C VAL A 388 6.92 47.91 -1.17
N ARG A 389 5.86 48.18 -1.96
CA ARG A 389 5.17 47.15 -2.76
C ARG A 389 6.12 46.42 -3.70
N TYR A 390 6.98 47.17 -4.41
CA TYR A 390 7.97 46.60 -5.31
C TYR A 390 8.97 45.71 -4.57
N ARG A 391 9.49 46.16 -3.42
CA ARG A 391 10.41 45.37 -2.59
C ARG A 391 9.74 44.11 -2.03
N LEU A 392 8.49 44.17 -1.57
CA LEU A 392 7.75 42.99 -1.10
C LEU A 392 7.46 41.99 -2.23
N LYS A 393 7.16 42.48 -3.44
CA LYS A 393 7.08 41.62 -4.62
C LYS A 393 8.41 40.93 -4.88
N ARG A 394 9.52 41.67 -4.80
CA ARG A 394 10.87 41.12 -4.99
C ARG A 394 11.24 40.11 -3.90
N VAL A 395 10.87 40.35 -2.65
CA VAL A 395 10.98 39.37 -1.55
C VAL A 395 10.27 38.09 -1.95
N SER A 396 9.01 38.17 -2.38
CA SER A 396 8.21 37.00 -2.78
C SER A 396 8.87 36.23 -3.94
N GLU A 397 9.46 36.92 -4.92
CA GLU A 397 10.21 36.31 -6.01
C GLU A 397 11.48 35.57 -5.54
N VAL A 398 12.14 36.05 -4.48
CA VAL A 398 13.40 35.47 -3.99
C VAL A 398 13.18 34.22 -3.14
N ILE A 399 12.16 34.22 -2.27
CA ILE A 399 11.94 33.13 -1.31
C ILE A 399 10.71 32.28 -1.60
N GLY A 400 9.83 32.70 -2.51
CA GLY A 400 8.59 32.00 -2.82
C GLY A 400 7.48 32.15 -1.78
N TYR A 401 7.58 33.11 -0.85
CA TYR A 401 6.57 33.39 0.18
C TYR A 401 5.99 34.79 0.02
N ASP A 402 4.67 34.92 0.13
CA ASP A 402 3.97 36.20 0.07
C ASP A 402 3.72 36.78 1.48
N ALA A 403 4.33 37.92 1.78
CA ALA A 403 4.17 38.58 3.08
C ALA A 403 2.77 39.17 3.34
N THR A 404 1.90 39.23 2.33
CA THR A 404 0.52 39.73 2.51
C THR A 404 -0.38 38.70 3.19
N GLY A 405 -0.13 37.40 2.96
CA GLY A 405 -0.86 36.29 3.55
C GLY A 405 -0.71 36.24 5.07
N ALA A 406 -1.80 35.91 5.78
CA ALA A 406 -1.77 35.86 7.24
C ALA A 406 -0.91 34.71 7.77
N ARG A 407 -0.88 33.57 7.06
CA ARG A 407 -0.11 32.41 7.48
C ARG A 407 1.38 32.62 7.19
N GLU A 408 1.66 33.03 5.97
CA GLU A 408 3.00 33.31 5.45
C GLU A 408 3.66 34.43 6.24
N ALA A 409 2.94 35.49 6.62
CA ALA A 409 3.48 36.54 7.49
C ALA A 409 4.02 35.99 8.82
N LEU A 410 3.33 35.02 9.45
CA LEU A 410 3.83 34.38 10.67
C LEU A 410 5.10 33.56 10.39
N ILE A 411 5.14 32.85 9.27
CA ILE A 411 6.33 32.08 8.82
C ILE A 411 7.52 33.01 8.61
N LEU A 412 7.31 34.13 7.92
CA LEU A 412 8.33 35.14 7.65
C LEU A 412 8.81 35.81 8.94
N GLN A 413 7.90 36.20 9.85
CA GLN A 413 8.27 36.77 11.15
C GLN A 413 9.14 35.79 11.96
N ALA A 414 8.74 34.52 12.00
CA ALA A 414 9.51 33.49 12.70
C ALA A 414 10.90 33.29 12.07
N ALA A 415 11.00 33.30 10.74
CA ALA A 415 12.27 33.19 10.03
C ALA A 415 13.20 34.38 10.31
N LEU A 416 12.66 35.60 10.32
CA LEU A 416 13.37 36.82 10.66
C LEU A 416 13.95 36.77 12.08
N ILE A 417 13.13 36.40 13.07
CA ILE A 417 13.55 36.28 14.47
C ILE A 417 14.63 35.20 14.64
N LEU A 418 14.43 34.01 14.06
CA LEU A 418 15.41 32.93 14.20
C LEU A 418 16.72 33.23 13.46
N GLY A 419 16.64 33.88 12.30
CA GLY A 419 17.80 34.33 11.55
C GLY A 419 18.65 35.34 12.31
N SER A 420 18.01 36.35 12.90
CA SER A 420 18.72 37.37 13.70
C SER A 420 19.39 36.75 14.93
N ILE A 421 18.75 35.81 15.63
CA ILE A 421 19.36 35.05 16.74
C ILE A 421 20.60 34.28 16.24
N SER A 422 20.47 33.59 15.11
CA SER A 422 21.57 32.79 14.55
C SER A 422 22.79 33.61 14.14
N GLU A 423 22.62 34.87 13.72
CA GLU A 423 23.74 35.76 13.43
C GLU A 423 24.51 36.19 14.68
N HIS A 424 23.77 36.55 15.74
CA HIS A 424 24.38 36.97 17.00
C HIS A 424 25.21 35.83 17.61
N ASP A 425 24.71 34.60 17.58
CA ASP A 425 25.44 33.41 18.01
C ASP A 425 26.71 33.16 17.19
N GLY A 426 26.65 33.37 15.86
CA GLY A 426 27.79 33.22 14.96
C GLY A 426 28.86 34.30 15.15
N SER A 427 28.47 35.53 15.49
CA SER A 427 29.40 36.62 15.77
C SER A 427 30.11 36.46 17.12
N THR A 428 29.42 35.87 18.11
CA THR A 428 29.96 35.62 19.45
C THR A 428 30.92 34.43 19.47
N ARG A 429 30.70 33.39 18.65
CA ARG A 429 31.63 32.24 18.53
C ARG A 429 32.90 32.51 17.72
N ARG A 430 32.94 33.62 16.95
CA ARG A 430 34.10 34.03 16.15
C ARG A 430 35.01 35.03 16.88
N ARG A 431 34.61 35.50 18.07
CA ARG A 431 35.44 36.25 19.02
C ARG A 431 35.90 35.30 20.11
#